data_AF-A0A935E624-F1
#
_entry.id   AF-A0A935E624-F1
#
_cell.length_a   1.000
_cell.length_b   1.000
_cell.length_c   1.000
_cell.angle_alpha   90.00
_cell.angle_beta   90.00
_cell.angle_gamma   90.00
#
_symmetry.space_group_name_H-M   'P 1'
#
loop_
_entity.id
_entity.type
_entity.pdbx_description
1 polymer ?
#
loop_
_entity_poly.entity_id
_entity_poly.type
_entity_poly.pdbx_seq_one_letter_code
_entity_poly.pdbx_strand_id
1 'polypeptide(L)'
;MKNLILLFTLFIFSQASAQVVSTKNWTLIHERTASWCPYCGTWGWDMKEQILNKFANENSVFMAVHYSGDLLNPVAEKFGENFVGTGQPLFYVDGFNIGVNSGNISTKISETQAEIDFKKDVSTIAGLGLNAVYDATEKSINVRAKVEFFEDVTGGDYYLGLYLLEDVQNQQASRTGIQTHKNVLRNSFLPNVFDNSIITGPVKLGTTFEMFGDLEGLTAPIEKYKVVGIIWTKVNGKYIFFNANIINSIGTSAIDDQKVASFDFTSYQAESGNIIINMTNAPSNGLVQITDLTGKIISTASVNSATNGRLNIAANCAPGVHIITLTSGKNIVSKKISLF
;
A
#
# COMPACT_ATOMS: atom_id res chain seq x y z
N MET A 1 46.20 -39.20 14.66
CA MET A 1 45.30 -38.12 15.12
C MET A 1 45.02 -37.21 13.93
N LYS A 2 43.90 -37.44 13.22
CA LYS A 2 43.47 -36.58 12.10
C LYS A 2 42.23 -35.84 12.58
N ASN A 3 42.38 -34.54 12.80
CA ASN A 3 41.35 -33.68 13.34
C ASN A 3 40.25 -33.45 12.31
N LEU A 4 39.04 -33.75 12.77
CA LEU A 4 37.75 -33.51 12.13
C LEU A 4 37.52 -31.99 12.03
N ILE A 5 37.53 -31.44 10.82
CA ILE A 5 37.15 -30.04 10.59
C ILE A 5 35.63 -29.99 10.47
N LEU A 6 35.00 -29.46 11.52
CA LEU A 6 33.57 -29.19 11.60
C LEU A 6 33.24 -27.97 10.73
N LEU A 7 32.51 -28.18 9.63
CA LEU A 7 32.05 -27.10 8.76
C LEU A 7 30.83 -26.43 9.41
N PHE A 8 31.04 -25.29 10.06
CA PHE A 8 29.96 -24.45 10.60
C PHE A 8 29.39 -23.58 9.47
N THR A 9 28.35 -24.07 8.79
CA THR A 9 27.54 -23.26 7.86
C THR A 9 26.72 -22.26 8.68
N LEU A 10 27.22 -21.02 8.76
CA LEU A 10 26.54 -19.89 9.35
C LEU A 10 25.46 -19.39 8.38
N PHE A 11 24.21 -19.82 8.57
CA PHE A 11 23.06 -19.24 7.91
C PHE A 11 22.87 -17.80 8.41
N ILE A 12 23.29 -16.82 7.60
CA ILE A 12 22.95 -15.41 7.83
C ILE A 12 21.51 -15.23 7.35
N PHE A 13 20.56 -15.26 8.30
CA PHE A 13 19.19 -14.82 8.07
C PHE A 13 19.21 -13.32 7.78
N SER A 14 19.17 -12.93 6.50
CA SER A 14 18.70 -11.61 6.13
C SER A 14 17.21 -11.54 6.48
N GLN A 15 16.87 -10.81 7.53
CA GLN A 15 15.48 -10.40 7.76
C GLN A 15 15.12 -9.39 6.66
N ALA A 16 14.74 -9.91 5.50
CA ALA A 16 13.84 -9.17 4.64
C ALA A 16 12.54 -9.04 5.45
N SER A 17 12.16 -7.83 5.81
CA SER A 17 10.81 -7.56 6.32
C SER A 17 9.83 -7.89 5.20
N ALA A 18 9.49 -9.18 5.09
CA ALA A 18 8.54 -9.67 4.12
C ALA A 18 7.19 -9.07 4.51
N GLN A 19 6.69 -8.16 3.68
CA GLN A 19 5.31 -7.70 3.79
C GLN A 19 4.39 -8.92 3.72
N VAL A 20 3.69 -9.19 4.82
CA VAL A 20 2.79 -10.35 4.93
C VAL A 20 1.57 -10.07 4.06
N VAL A 21 1.41 -10.86 2.99
CA VAL A 21 0.23 -10.80 2.13
C VAL A 21 -0.94 -11.45 2.87
N SER A 22 -2.09 -10.77 2.91
CA SER A 22 -3.29 -11.33 3.52
C SER A 22 -3.79 -12.53 2.71
N THR A 23 -3.93 -13.68 3.35
CA THR A 23 -4.53 -14.89 2.76
C THR A 23 -6.05 -14.95 2.96
N LYS A 24 -6.67 -13.83 3.33
CA LYS A 24 -8.09 -13.73 3.66
C LYS A 24 -8.88 -13.10 2.51
N ASN A 25 -10.13 -13.52 2.35
CA ASN A 25 -11.10 -12.81 1.53
C ASN A 25 -11.73 -11.69 2.35
N TRP A 26 -11.67 -10.48 1.82
CA TRP A 26 -12.23 -9.29 2.43
C TRP A 26 -13.56 -8.90 1.78
N THR A 27 -14.37 -8.14 2.51
CA THR A 27 -15.62 -7.56 2.01
C THR A 27 -15.50 -6.05 1.94
N LEU A 28 -15.82 -5.47 0.78
CA LEU A 28 -15.90 -4.03 0.63
C LEU A 28 -17.34 -3.58 0.90
N ILE A 29 -17.52 -2.83 1.96
CA ILE A 29 -18.77 -2.13 2.25
C ILE A 29 -18.52 -0.65 1.98
N HIS A 30 -19.33 -0.02 1.15
CA HIS A 30 -19.23 1.42 0.97
C HIS A 30 -20.59 2.09 0.89
N GLU A 31 -20.65 3.32 1.38
CA GLU A 31 -21.81 4.17 1.23
C GLU A 31 -21.55 5.25 0.19
N ARG A 32 -22.53 5.50 -0.66
CA ARG A 32 -22.63 6.75 -1.42
C ARG A 32 -23.43 7.74 -0.59
N THR A 33 -22.80 8.82 -0.15
CA THR A 33 -23.37 9.74 0.85
C THR A 33 -23.13 11.22 0.49
N ALA A 34 -23.68 12.15 1.29
CA ALA A 34 -23.47 13.59 1.21
C ALA A 34 -23.75 14.29 2.55
N SER A 35 -23.05 15.39 2.82
CA SER A 35 -23.27 16.20 4.04
C SER A 35 -24.66 16.85 4.07
N TRP A 36 -25.20 17.27 2.91
CA TRP A 36 -26.50 17.93 2.81
C TRP A 36 -27.70 16.96 2.89
N CYS A 37 -27.47 15.65 2.81
CA CYS A 37 -28.50 14.64 2.64
C CYS A 37 -29.21 14.31 3.98
N PRO A 38 -30.52 14.60 4.14
CA PRO A 38 -31.24 14.35 5.40
C PRO A 38 -31.34 12.86 5.76
N TYR A 39 -31.55 12.01 4.76
CA TYR A 39 -31.61 10.56 4.96
C TYR A 39 -30.26 9.95 5.37
N CYS A 40 -29.16 10.57 4.94
CA CYS A 40 -27.80 10.19 5.32
C CYS A 40 -27.50 10.52 6.79
N GLY A 41 -28.11 11.57 7.35
CA GLY A 41 -27.99 11.90 8.78
C GLY A 41 -28.99 11.21 9.69
N THR A 42 -30.02 10.57 9.13
CA THR A 42 -31.00 9.76 9.87
C THR A 42 -30.67 8.26 9.72
N TRP A 43 -31.49 7.51 8.98
CA TRP A 43 -31.35 6.05 8.88
C TRP A 43 -30.03 5.61 8.22
N GLY A 44 -29.46 6.42 7.33
CA GLY A 44 -28.14 6.15 6.75
C GLY A 44 -27.03 6.19 7.81
N TRP A 45 -27.15 7.11 8.76
CA TRP A 45 -26.21 7.20 9.88
C TRP A 45 -26.30 5.98 10.78
N ASP A 46 -27.51 5.51 11.08
CA ASP A 46 -27.75 4.30 11.88
C ASP A 46 -27.18 3.05 11.20
N MET A 47 -27.34 2.92 9.87
CA MET A 47 -26.74 1.84 9.09
C MET A 47 -25.21 1.88 9.19
N LYS A 48 -24.60 3.04 8.98
CA LYS A 48 -23.15 3.24 9.08
C LYS A 48 -22.62 2.87 10.47
N GLU A 49 -23.28 3.33 11.54
CA GLU A 49 -22.85 3.01 12.91
C GLU A 49 -22.95 1.51 13.19
N GLN A 50 -23.99 0.84 12.69
CA GLN A 50 -24.11 -0.62 12.82
C GLN A 50 -23.01 -1.37 12.04
N ILE A 51 -22.70 -0.96 10.81
CA ILE A 51 -21.58 -1.54 10.03
C ILE A 51 -20.27 -1.40 10.82
N LEU A 52 -19.95 -0.17 11.24
CA LEU A 52 -18.69 0.14 11.92
C LEU A 52 -18.54 -0.59 13.26
N ASN A 53 -19.63 -0.77 14.00
CA ASN A 53 -19.60 -1.46 15.29
C ASN A 53 -19.58 -2.98 15.12
N LYS A 54 -20.43 -3.52 14.24
CA LYS A 54 -20.59 -4.98 14.09
C LYS A 54 -19.39 -5.62 13.41
N PHE A 55 -18.84 -4.97 12.39
CA PHE A 55 -17.78 -5.55 11.56
C PHE A 55 -16.37 -5.00 11.87
N ALA A 56 -16.20 -4.29 12.99
CA ALA A 56 -14.93 -3.69 13.39
C ALA A 56 -13.74 -4.66 13.42
N ASN A 57 -14.01 -5.92 13.80
CA ASN A 57 -13.01 -6.98 13.96
C ASN A 57 -13.11 -8.05 12.85
N GLU A 58 -13.90 -7.79 11.82
CA GLU A 58 -14.09 -8.69 10.68
C GLU A 58 -13.15 -8.31 9.53
N ASN A 59 -12.97 -9.21 8.56
CA ASN A 59 -12.25 -8.91 7.32
C ASN A 59 -13.13 -8.05 6.39
N SER A 60 -13.47 -6.85 6.86
CA SER A 60 -14.31 -5.90 6.13
C SER A 60 -13.64 -4.53 6.06
N VAL A 61 -13.90 -3.85 4.95
CA VAL A 61 -13.53 -2.45 4.77
C VAL A 61 -14.81 -1.66 4.67
N PHE A 62 -14.96 -0.61 5.48
CA PHE A 62 -16.02 0.38 5.31
C PHE A 62 -15.47 1.68 4.76
N MET A 63 -16.07 2.20 3.68
CA MET A 63 -15.71 3.48 3.07
C MET A 63 -16.91 4.40 2.94
N ALA A 64 -16.79 5.64 3.44
CA ALA A 64 -17.75 6.71 3.18
C ALA A 64 -17.36 7.47 1.92
N VAL A 65 -18.08 7.21 0.82
CA VAL A 65 -17.86 7.84 -0.49
C VAL A 65 -18.81 9.03 -0.62
N HIS A 66 -18.32 10.20 -0.25
CA HIS A 66 -19.05 11.45 -0.46
C HIS A 66 -19.07 11.80 -1.95
N TYR A 67 -20.12 11.36 -2.66
CA TYR A 67 -20.33 11.63 -4.09
C TYR A 67 -20.83 13.06 -4.36
N SER A 68 -21.26 13.77 -3.32
CA SER A 68 -21.59 15.19 -3.37
C SER A 68 -21.52 15.83 -1.99
N GLY A 69 -21.69 17.15 -1.94
CA GLY A 69 -21.64 17.92 -0.69
C GLY A 69 -20.22 18.26 -0.27
N ASP A 70 -20.06 18.70 0.97
CA ASP A 70 -18.88 19.44 1.42
C ASP A 70 -17.60 18.58 1.52
N LEU A 71 -17.76 17.26 1.58
CA LEU A 71 -16.66 16.29 1.65
C LEU A 71 -16.36 15.61 0.31
N LEU A 72 -17.02 16.04 -0.77
CA LEU A 72 -16.70 15.59 -2.12
C LEU A 72 -15.25 15.94 -2.47
N ASN A 73 -14.59 15.01 -3.15
CA ASN A 73 -13.29 15.22 -3.77
C ASN A 73 -13.21 14.40 -5.08
N PRO A 74 -12.24 14.68 -5.96
CA PRO A 74 -12.14 14.02 -7.26
C PRO A 74 -12.05 12.48 -7.18
N VAL A 75 -11.41 11.95 -6.13
CA VAL A 75 -11.28 10.49 -5.93
C VAL A 75 -12.63 9.90 -5.54
N ALA A 76 -13.35 10.52 -4.60
CA ALA A 76 -14.68 10.08 -4.20
C ALA A 76 -15.72 10.19 -5.32
N GLU A 77 -15.64 11.24 -6.14
CA GLU A 77 -16.48 11.40 -7.34
C GLU A 77 -16.25 10.24 -8.31
N LYS A 78 -15.00 10.03 -8.72
CA LYS A 78 -14.62 8.97 -9.66
C LYS A 78 -14.95 7.58 -9.14
N PHE A 79 -14.71 7.35 -7.85
CA PHE A 79 -15.07 6.10 -7.20
C PHE A 79 -16.59 5.87 -7.25
N GLY A 80 -17.38 6.88 -6.88
CA GLY A 80 -18.84 6.79 -6.90
C GLY A 80 -19.45 6.66 -8.30
N GLU A 81 -18.82 7.21 -9.35
CA GLU A 81 -19.27 7.01 -10.75
C GLU A 81 -19.22 5.54 -11.20
N ASN A 82 -18.30 4.75 -10.65
CA ASN A 82 -18.19 3.32 -10.97
C ASN A 82 -19.41 2.52 -10.48
N PHE A 83 -20.04 2.97 -9.39
CA PHE A 83 -21.17 2.30 -8.74
C PHE A 83 -22.47 3.05 -9.01
N VAL A 84 -23.24 2.53 -9.97
CA VAL A 84 -24.50 3.15 -10.39
C VAL A 84 -25.54 3.17 -9.28
N GLY A 85 -26.39 4.20 -9.30
CA GLY A 85 -27.47 4.36 -8.34
C GLY A 85 -28.04 5.77 -8.38
N THR A 86 -29.29 5.90 -7.98
CA THR A 86 -29.99 7.20 -7.90
C THR A 86 -30.29 7.52 -6.44
N GLY A 87 -29.95 8.75 -6.04
CA GLY A 87 -30.16 9.22 -4.68
C GLY A 87 -29.02 8.88 -3.72
N GLN A 88 -29.16 9.38 -2.49
CA GLN A 88 -28.27 9.17 -1.35
C GLN A 88 -29.15 9.07 -0.08
N PRO A 89 -28.79 8.21 0.90
CA PRO A 89 -27.64 7.32 0.87
C PRO A 89 -27.94 6.01 0.11
N LEU A 90 -26.90 5.41 -0.48
CA LEU A 90 -26.94 4.06 -1.04
C LEU A 90 -25.80 3.25 -0.42
N PHE A 91 -26.07 2.00 -0.05
CA PHE A 91 -25.08 1.11 0.53
C PHE A 91 -24.79 -0.04 -0.42
N TYR A 92 -23.51 -0.34 -0.56
CA TYR A 92 -23.01 -1.37 -1.46
C TYR A 92 -22.18 -2.38 -0.69
N VAL A 93 -22.31 -3.65 -1.06
CA VAL A 93 -21.41 -4.73 -0.63
C VAL A 93 -20.78 -5.35 -1.87
N ASP A 94 -19.45 -5.35 -1.92
CA ASP A 94 -18.62 -5.78 -3.06
C ASP A 94 -19.02 -5.15 -4.41
N GLY A 95 -19.55 -3.92 -4.35
CA GLY A 95 -19.99 -3.18 -5.54
C GLY A 95 -21.46 -3.38 -5.92
N PHE A 96 -22.21 -4.21 -5.20
CA PHE A 96 -23.64 -4.39 -5.41
C PHE A 96 -24.44 -3.55 -4.42
N ASN A 97 -25.38 -2.73 -4.93
CA ASN A 97 -26.31 -2.00 -4.07
C ASN A 97 -27.24 -2.99 -3.37
N ILE A 98 -27.19 -3.03 -2.05
CA ILE A 98 -27.95 -3.98 -1.23
C ILE A 98 -29.38 -3.50 -0.93
N GLY A 99 -29.78 -2.30 -1.36
CA GLY A 99 -31.15 -1.82 -1.28
C GLY A 99 -31.60 -1.47 0.15
N VAL A 100 -30.71 -0.86 0.94
CA VAL A 100 -31.02 -0.41 2.30
C VAL A 100 -32.04 0.72 2.28
N ASN A 101 -32.99 0.67 3.21
CA ASN A 101 -33.89 1.76 3.58
C ASN A 101 -34.15 1.71 5.10
N SER A 102 -34.87 2.70 5.62
CA SER A 102 -35.14 2.82 7.07
C SER A 102 -35.87 1.62 7.68
N GLY A 103 -36.57 0.80 6.88
CA GLY A 103 -37.33 -0.35 7.35
C GLY A 103 -36.59 -1.68 7.35
N ASN A 104 -35.38 -1.76 6.76
CA ASN A 104 -34.70 -3.06 6.55
C ASN A 104 -33.24 -3.12 7.02
N ILE A 105 -32.76 -2.14 7.78
CA ILE A 105 -31.36 -2.06 8.25
C ILE A 105 -30.91 -3.36 8.93
N SER A 106 -31.67 -3.86 9.91
CA SER A 106 -31.28 -5.06 10.66
C SER A 106 -31.17 -6.31 9.78
N THR A 107 -32.10 -6.48 8.82
CA THR A 107 -32.06 -7.55 7.83
C THR A 107 -30.80 -7.43 6.98
N LYS A 108 -30.51 -6.23 6.46
CA LYS A 108 -29.36 -5.98 5.58
C LYS A 108 -28.02 -6.17 6.27
N ILE A 109 -27.90 -5.77 7.53
CA ILE A 109 -26.75 -6.07 8.38
C ILE A 109 -26.55 -7.58 8.57
N SER A 110 -27.64 -8.35 8.67
CA SER A 110 -27.57 -9.81 8.84
C SER A 110 -27.19 -10.52 7.53
N GLU A 111 -27.69 -10.04 6.39
CA GLU A 111 -27.28 -10.50 5.06
C GLU A 111 -25.79 -10.22 4.81
N THR A 112 -25.31 -9.01 5.10
CA THR A 112 -23.88 -8.67 4.97
C THR A 112 -23.00 -9.51 5.90
N GLN A 113 -23.45 -9.83 7.11
CA GLN A 113 -22.73 -10.75 7.99
C GLN A 113 -22.60 -12.14 7.35
N ALA A 114 -23.69 -12.66 6.75
CA ALA A 114 -23.66 -13.96 6.08
C ALA A 114 -22.69 -13.99 4.89
N GLU A 115 -22.59 -12.88 4.13
CA GLU A 115 -21.60 -12.75 3.05
C GLU A 115 -20.16 -12.72 3.59
N ILE A 116 -19.90 -12.01 4.69
CA ILE A 116 -18.59 -12.00 5.35
C ILE A 116 -18.23 -13.40 5.87
N ASP A 117 -19.18 -14.10 6.50
CA ASP A 117 -18.94 -15.42 7.06
C ASP A 117 -18.68 -16.45 5.97
N PHE A 118 -19.47 -16.43 4.89
CA PHE A 118 -19.25 -17.29 3.72
C PHE A 118 -17.83 -17.15 3.16
N LYS A 119 -17.32 -15.92 3.06
CA LYS A 119 -15.97 -15.65 2.54
C LYS A 119 -14.85 -16.17 3.43
N LYS A 120 -15.07 -16.38 4.72
CA LYS A 120 -14.07 -16.97 5.63
C LYS A 120 -13.78 -18.43 5.27
N ASP A 121 -14.75 -19.12 4.67
CA ASP A 121 -14.67 -20.54 4.34
C ASP A 121 -14.23 -20.80 2.88
N VAL A 122 -14.07 -19.74 2.08
CA VAL A 122 -13.63 -19.81 0.68
C VAL A 122 -12.14 -19.51 0.58
N SER A 123 -11.41 -20.30 -0.21
CA SER A 123 -10.00 -20.04 -0.52
C SER A 123 -9.80 -18.66 -1.18
N THR A 124 -8.74 -17.97 -0.81
CA THR A 124 -8.38 -16.68 -1.41
C THR A 124 -7.62 -16.92 -2.71
N ILE A 125 -8.11 -16.41 -3.84
CA ILE A 125 -7.43 -16.55 -5.15
C ILE A 125 -6.23 -15.60 -5.24
N ALA A 126 -6.41 -14.34 -4.83
CA ALA A 126 -5.31 -13.39 -4.72
C ALA A 126 -5.45 -12.54 -3.46
N GLY A 127 -4.34 -12.38 -2.75
CA GLY A 127 -4.23 -11.62 -1.52
C GLY A 127 -3.55 -10.27 -1.72
N LEU A 128 -3.74 -9.40 -0.74
CA LEU A 128 -3.08 -8.10 -0.69
C LEU A 128 -2.36 -7.90 0.65
N GLY A 129 -1.07 -7.58 0.59
CA GLY A 129 -0.26 -7.09 1.70
C GLY A 129 -0.09 -5.59 1.61
N LEU A 130 -0.19 -4.89 2.74
CA LEU A 130 0.00 -3.45 2.82
C LEU A 130 1.03 -3.11 3.91
N ASN A 131 1.79 -2.06 3.67
CA ASN A 131 2.74 -1.47 4.60
C ASN A 131 2.69 0.02 4.37
N ALA A 132 2.28 0.77 5.39
CA ALA A 132 2.14 2.21 5.32
C ALA A 132 2.98 2.83 6.43
N VAL A 133 3.78 3.82 6.05
CA VAL A 133 4.71 4.48 6.95
C VAL A 133 4.55 5.98 6.82
N TYR A 134 4.32 6.64 7.95
CA TYR A 134 4.22 8.09 8.04
C TYR A 134 5.57 8.74 8.33
N ASP A 135 5.90 9.73 7.52
CA ASP A 135 7.01 10.65 7.73
C ASP A 135 6.48 11.93 8.37
N ALA A 136 6.82 12.15 9.64
CA ALA A 136 6.39 13.33 10.39
C ALA A 136 7.07 14.63 9.91
N THR A 137 8.22 14.53 9.25
CA THR A 137 8.98 15.69 8.74
C THR A 137 8.32 16.25 7.49
N GLU A 138 8.02 15.36 6.53
CA GLU A 138 7.39 15.75 5.25
C GLU A 138 5.86 15.77 5.34
N LYS A 139 5.30 15.29 6.46
CA LYS A 139 3.86 15.07 6.64
C LYS A 139 3.28 14.23 5.50
N SER A 140 3.94 13.12 5.22
CA SER A 140 3.60 12.23 4.12
C SER A 140 3.39 10.80 4.58
N ILE A 141 2.54 10.05 3.87
CA ILE A 141 2.40 8.61 4.04
C ILE A 141 2.95 7.94 2.79
N ASN A 142 3.88 7.01 2.97
CA ASN A 142 4.39 6.13 1.93
C ASN A 142 3.75 4.75 2.09
N VAL A 143 3.27 4.18 0.99
CA VAL A 143 2.59 2.88 0.98
C VAL A 143 3.29 1.95 0.00
N ARG A 144 3.67 0.77 0.49
CA ARG A 144 4.01 -0.39 -0.34
C ARG A 144 2.82 -1.34 -0.31
N ALA A 145 2.43 -1.83 -1.48
CA ALA A 145 1.43 -2.87 -1.63
C ALA A 145 2.03 -4.06 -2.37
N LYS A 146 1.73 -5.27 -1.91
CA LYS A 146 2.12 -6.52 -2.55
C LYS A 146 0.91 -7.39 -2.80
N VAL A 147 0.66 -7.72 -4.06
CA VAL A 147 -0.36 -8.68 -4.49
C VAL A 147 0.30 -10.04 -4.70
N GLU A 148 -0.34 -11.11 -4.26
CA GLU A 148 0.10 -12.49 -4.51
C GLU A 148 -1.09 -13.35 -4.94
N PHE A 149 -0.91 -14.14 -6.00
CA PHE A 149 -1.90 -15.10 -6.45
C PHE A 149 -1.63 -16.46 -5.80
N PHE A 150 -2.62 -17.00 -5.10
CA PHE A 150 -2.54 -18.29 -4.39
C PHE A 150 -3.14 -19.45 -5.17
N GLU A 151 -3.58 -19.21 -6.41
CA GLU A 151 -4.06 -20.21 -7.35
C GLU A 151 -3.72 -19.79 -8.79
N ASP A 152 -3.70 -20.75 -9.72
CA ASP A 152 -3.60 -20.45 -11.15
C ASP A 152 -4.90 -19.79 -11.64
N VAL A 153 -4.81 -18.62 -12.27
CA VAL A 153 -5.95 -17.97 -12.95
C VAL A 153 -5.76 -18.03 -14.46
N THR A 154 -6.82 -18.41 -15.17
CA THR A 154 -6.78 -18.65 -16.63
C THR A 154 -6.87 -17.38 -17.47
N GLY A 155 -7.25 -16.25 -16.86
CA GLY A 155 -7.38 -14.95 -17.52
C GLY A 155 -8.06 -13.91 -16.62
N GLY A 156 -8.00 -12.64 -17.05
CA GLY A 156 -8.59 -11.51 -16.34
C GLY A 156 -7.70 -10.27 -16.42
N ASP A 157 -8.30 -9.10 -16.22
CA ASP A 157 -7.58 -7.84 -16.09
C ASP A 157 -7.65 -7.40 -14.63
N TYR A 158 -6.49 -7.36 -13.97
CA TYR A 158 -6.36 -7.05 -12.55
C TYR A 158 -5.69 -5.69 -12.35
N TYR A 159 -6.27 -4.88 -11.47
CA TYR A 159 -5.83 -3.53 -11.15
C TYR A 159 -5.73 -3.33 -9.64
N LEU A 160 -4.93 -2.36 -9.21
CA LEU A 160 -4.84 -1.96 -7.80
C LEU A 160 -5.35 -0.55 -7.60
N GLY A 161 -6.24 -0.39 -6.62
CA GLY A 161 -6.50 0.88 -5.96
C GLY A 161 -5.76 0.93 -4.63
N LEU A 162 -5.10 2.06 -4.34
CA LEU A 162 -4.59 2.37 -3.00
C LEU A 162 -5.17 3.71 -2.56
N TYR A 163 -5.92 3.71 -1.48
CA TYR A 163 -6.75 4.84 -1.06
C TYR A 163 -6.45 5.28 0.36
N LEU A 164 -6.52 6.59 0.57
CA LEU A 164 -6.50 7.21 1.89
C LEU A 164 -7.93 7.40 2.37
N LEU A 165 -8.23 6.84 3.54
CA LEU A 165 -9.44 7.17 4.30
C LEU A 165 -9.09 8.10 5.46
N GLU A 166 -10.01 8.98 5.81
CA GLU A 166 -9.87 9.91 6.94
C GLU A 166 -11.13 10.02 7.78
N ASP A 167 -10.97 10.10 9.09
CA ASP A 167 -12.03 10.54 10.00
C ASP A 167 -12.10 12.09 10.02
N VAL A 168 -13.13 12.65 9.39
CA VAL A 168 -13.29 14.11 9.17
C VAL A 168 -14.38 14.69 10.06
N GLN A 169 -14.18 15.90 10.58
CA GLN A 169 -15.21 16.65 11.29
C GLN A 169 -16.00 17.51 10.31
N ASN A 170 -17.31 17.32 10.19
CA ASN A 170 -18.16 18.16 9.35
C ASN A 170 -19.63 18.17 9.82
N GLN A 171 -20.43 19.08 9.29
CA GLN A 171 -21.87 19.09 9.45
C GLN A 171 -22.52 17.95 8.65
N GLN A 172 -23.61 17.42 9.18
CA GLN A 172 -24.49 16.46 8.49
C GLN A 172 -25.94 16.92 8.66
N ALA A 173 -26.67 17.04 7.56
CA ALA A 173 -28.09 17.35 7.58
C ALA A 173 -28.86 16.34 8.45
N SER A 174 -29.86 16.83 9.18
CA SER A 174 -30.63 16.04 10.17
C SER A 174 -29.83 15.55 11.38
N ARG A 175 -28.63 16.10 11.63
CA ARG A 175 -27.91 15.97 12.89
C ARG A 175 -27.54 17.34 13.45
N THR A 176 -27.44 17.44 14.77
CA THR A 176 -27.13 18.71 15.44
C THR A 176 -25.63 18.84 15.67
N GLY A 177 -25.03 19.92 15.17
CA GLY A 177 -23.62 20.24 15.38
C GLY A 177 -22.67 19.44 14.50
N ILE A 178 -21.37 19.67 14.72
CA ILE A 178 -20.31 18.99 13.96
C ILE A 178 -20.25 17.51 14.36
N GLN A 179 -20.26 16.64 13.35
CA GLN A 179 -20.19 15.20 13.49
C GLN A 179 -18.83 14.68 13.02
N THR A 180 -18.43 13.53 13.56
CA THR A 180 -17.29 12.77 13.05
C THR A 180 -17.75 11.86 11.92
N HIS A 181 -17.39 12.18 10.68
CA HIS A 181 -17.54 11.33 9.52
C HIS A 181 -16.37 10.35 9.48
N LYS A 182 -16.62 9.07 9.79
CA LYS A 182 -15.58 8.04 9.83
C LYS A 182 -15.29 7.48 8.44
N ASN A 183 -14.02 7.13 8.19
CA ASN A 183 -13.57 6.44 6.99
C ASN A 183 -13.95 7.12 5.66
N VAL A 184 -13.89 8.46 5.59
CA VAL A 184 -14.19 9.22 4.37
C VAL A 184 -13.10 8.97 3.34
N LEU A 185 -13.47 8.58 2.11
CA LEU A 185 -12.52 8.45 1.01
C LEU A 185 -11.97 9.82 0.61
N ARG A 186 -10.66 10.06 0.80
CA ARG A 186 -10.04 11.38 0.60
C ARG A 186 -9.13 11.47 -0.61
N ASN A 187 -8.36 10.43 -0.89
CA ASN A 187 -7.33 10.49 -1.91
C ASN A 187 -6.90 9.10 -2.41
N SER A 188 -6.12 9.06 -3.48
CA SER A 188 -5.46 7.88 -4.04
C SER A 188 -3.95 8.05 -3.91
N PHE A 189 -3.26 7.01 -3.44
CA PHE A 189 -1.80 6.95 -3.40
C PHE A 189 -1.20 6.66 -4.78
N LEU A 190 -2.00 6.11 -5.70
CA LEU A 190 -1.57 5.80 -7.06
C LEU A 190 -2.07 6.86 -8.05
N PRO A 191 -1.43 7.01 -9.22
CA PRO A 191 -1.77 8.05 -10.19
C PRO A 191 -3.23 8.04 -10.66
N ASN A 192 -3.88 6.87 -10.70
CA ASN A 192 -5.28 6.72 -11.08
C ASN A 192 -6.13 6.19 -9.93
N VAL A 193 -7.42 6.49 -9.94
CA VAL A 193 -8.38 5.92 -8.96
C VAL A 193 -8.58 4.43 -9.17
N PHE A 194 -8.57 3.94 -10.42
CA PHE A 194 -8.77 2.52 -10.72
C PHE A 194 -7.77 1.93 -11.75
N ASP A 195 -7.45 2.65 -12.84
CA ASP A 195 -6.63 2.16 -13.97
C ASP A 195 -5.12 1.92 -13.68
N ASN A 196 -4.75 1.46 -12.48
CA ASN A 196 -3.37 1.05 -12.17
C ASN A 196 -3.23 -0.46 -12.39
N SER A 197 -2.80 -0.85 -13.60
CA SER A 197 -2.71 -2.26 -14.02
C SER A 197 -1.71 -3.05 -13.17
N ILE A 198 -2.14 -4.19 -12.66
CA ILE A 198 -1.27 -5.23 -12.09
C ILE A 198 -0.83 -6.17 -13.22
N ILE A 199 -1.80 -6.80 -13.88
CA ILE A 199 -1.58 -7.75 -14.96
C ILE A 199 -2.86 -8.00 -15.78
N THR A 200 -2.67 -8.33 -17.06
CA THR A 200 -3.70 -8.81 -17.97
C THR A 200 -3.36 -10.23 -18.43
N GLY A 201 -4.33 -11.14 -18.39
CA GLY A 201 -4.20 -12.50 -18.88
C GLY A 201 -3.97 -13.54 -17.78
N PRO A 202 -3.49 -14.75 -18.13
CA PRO A 202 -3.29 -15.82 -17.18
C PRO A 202 -2.17 -15.50 -16.18
N VAL A 203 -2.34 -15.93 -14.93
CA VAL A 203 -1.36 -15.76 -13.85
C VAL A 203 -1.14 -17.11 -13.16
N LYS A 204 0.12 -17.41 -12.82
CA LYS A 204 0.48 -18.63 -12.12
C LYS A 204 0.45 -18.46 -10.62
N LEU A 205 0.14 -19.56 -9.91
CA LEU A 205 0.31 -19.70 -8.48
C LEU A 205 1.68 -19.15 -8.02
N GLY A 206 1.68 -18.36 -6.96
CA GLY A 206 2.86 -17.76 -6.34
C GLY A 206 3.38 -16.51 -7.06
N THR A 207 2.73 -16.07 -8.14
CA THR A 207 3.13 -14.81 -8.80
C THR A 207 2.82 -13.63 -7.89
N THR A 208 3.79 -12.73 -7.72
CA THR A 208 3.67 -11.54 -6.90
C THR A 208 3.89 -10.26 -7.70
N PHE A 209 3.19 -9.19 -7.33
CA PHE A 209 3.36 -7.84 -7.87
C PHE A 209 3.51 -6.85 -6.74
N GLU A 210 4.38 -5.85 -6.92
CA GLU A 210 4.53 -4.75 -5.96
C GLU A 210 4.18 -3.42 -6.59
N MET A 211 3.51 -2.56 -5.82
CA MET A 211 3.22 -1.18 -6.18
C MET A 211 3.52 -0.25 -5.02
N PHE A 212 3.88 0.98 -5.38
CA PHE A 212 4.30 2.03 -4.47
C PHE A 212 3.47 3.28 -4.73
N GLY A 213 3.08 3.95 -3.66
CA GLY A 213 2.42 5.23 -3.74
C GLY A 213 2.69 6.05 -2.50
N ASP A 214 2.61 7.37 -2.65
CA ASP A 214 2.84 8.32 -1.58
C ASP A 214 1.83 9.46 -1.65
N LEU A 215 1.59 10.08 -0.50
CA LEU A 215 0.79 11.28 -0.38
C LEU A 215 1.48 12.23 0.58
N GLU A 216 1.71 13.46 0.13
CA GLU A 216 2.30 14.54 0.91
C GLU A 216 1.24 15.54 1.38
N GLY A 217 1.62 16.45 2.28
CA GLY A 217 0.78 17.56 2.70
C GLY A 217 -0.40 17.18 3.59
N LEU A 218 -0.27 16.08 4.34
CA LEU A 218 -1.29 15.63 5.28
C LEU A 218 -1.40 16.60 6.46
N THR A 219 -2.62 17.00 6.80
CA THR A 219 -2.88 18.05 7.81
C THR A 219 -3.55 17.52 9.07
N ALA A 220 -4.23 16.37 8.99
CA ALA A 220 -4.86 15.76 10.13
C ALA A 220 -3.85 14.92 10.94
N PRO A 221 -4.11 14.71 12.23
CA PRO A 221 -3.37 13.72 13.01
C PRO A 221 -3.41 12.32 12.39
N ILE A 222 -2.31 11.57 12.51
CA ILE A 222 -2.11 10.27 11.85
C ILE A 222 -3.17 9.22 12.23
N GLU A 223 -3.68 9.26 13.46
CA GLU A 223 -4.70 8.33 13.97
C GLU A 223 -6.04 8.45 13.26
N LYS A 224 -6.25 9.54 12.50
CA LYS A 224 -7.43 9.72 11.67
C LYS A 224 -7.30 9.07 10.30
N TYR A 225 -6.09 8.69 9.89
CA TYR A 225 -5.82 8.13 8.57
C TYR A 225 -5.82 6.60 8.59
N LYS A 226 -6.37 6.03 7.52
CA LYS A 226 -6.28 4.60 7.21
C LYS A 226 -5.89 4.42 5.76
N VAL A 227 -5.19 3.34 5.48
CA VAL A 227 -4.80 2.98 4.11
C VAL A 227 -5.56 1.74 3.69
N VAL A 228 -6.32 1.85 2.60
CA VAL A 228 -7.02 0.72 2.00
C VAL A 228 -6.37 0.40 0.68
N GLY A 229 -6.14 -0.89 0.44
CA GLY A 229 -5.82 -1.38 -0.88
C GLY A 229 -6.92 -2.31 -1.39
N ILE A 230 -7.25 -2.18 -2.67
CA ILE A 230 -8.32 -2.96 -3.31
C ILE A 230 -7.79 -3.50 -4.64
N ILE A 231 -7.88 -4.81 -4.80
CA ILE A 231 -7.71 -5.48 -6.09
C ILE A 231 -9.05 -5.37 -6.83
N TRP A 232 -8.99 -4.86 -8.04
CA TRP A 232 -10.14 -4.74 -8.94
C TRP A 232 -9.99 -5.64 -10.14
N THR A 233 -11.11 -6.12 -10.66
CA THR A 233 -11.21 -6.62 -12.04
C THR A 233 -12.00 -5.62 -12.88
N LYS A 234 -11.78 -5.62 -14.20
CA LYS A 234 -12.55 -4.74 -15.12
C LYS A 234 -13.38 -5.58 -16.07
N VAL A 235 -14.69 -5.37 -16.06
CA VAL A 235 -15.64 -6.06 -16.96
C VAL A 235 -16.55 -5.02 -17.59
N ASN A 236 -16.63 -5.00 -18.92
CA ASN A 236 -17.44 -4.03 -19.68
C ASN A 236 -17.20 -2.57 -19.27
N GLY A 237 -15.94 -2.23 -18.99
CA GLY A 237 -15.53 -0.87 -18.59
C GLY A 237 -15.84 -0.50 -17.14
N LYS A 238 -16.43 -1.39 -16.33
CA LYS A 238 -16.66 -1.18 -14.89
C LYS A 238 -15.70 -1.97 -14.04
N TYR A 239 -15.27 -1.38 -12.93
CA TYR A 239 -14.46 -2.04 -11.92
C TYR A 239 -15.34 -2.83 -10.97
N ILE A 240 -14.99 -4.10 -10.80
CA ILE A 240 -15.66 -5.04 -9.91
C ILE A 240 -14.67 -5.40 -8.81
N PHE A 241 -15.14 -5.33 -7.58
CA PHE A 241 -14.35 -5.68 -6.41
C PHE A 241 -13.85 -7.13 -6.51
N PHE A 242 -12.56 -7.35 -6.25
CA PHE A 242 -11.96 -8.67 -6.24
C PHE A 242 -11.55 -9.10 -4.82
N ASN A 243 -10.66 -8.34 -4.19
CA ASN A 243 -10.28 -8.52 -2.79
C ASN A 243 -9.68 -7.21 -2.25
N ALA A 244 -9.44 -7.12 -0.94
CA ALA A 244 -8.86 -5.94 -0.32
C ALA A 244 -7.96 -6.27 0.87
N ASN A 245 -7.37 -5.23 1.45
CA ASN A 245 -6.81 -5.22 2.79
C ASN A 245 -6.83 -3.77 3.32
N ILE A 246 -6.73 -3.58 4.63
CA ILE A 246 -6.71 -2.27 5.26
C ILE A 246 -5.69 -2.20 6.41
N ILE A 247 -4.98 -1.07 6.48
CA ILE A 247 -4.20 -0.67 7.65
C ILE A 247 -5.03 0.34 8.43
N ASN A 248 -5.47 -0.06 9.62
CA ASN A 248 -6.23 0.79 10.55
C ASN A 248 -5.34 1.71 11.40
N SER A 249 -4.04 1.41 11.48
CA SER A 249 -3.07 2.19 12.26
C SER A 249 -1.76 2.24 11.51
N ILE A 250 -1.38 3.43 11.08
CA ILE A 250 -0.20 3.66 10.24
C ILE A 250 1.02 3.79 11.17
N GLY A 251 2.08 3.03 10.87
CA GLY A 251 3.33 3.15 11.61
C GLY A 251 4.02 4.48 11.34
N THR A 252 4.72 5.02 12.32
CA THR A 252 5.61 6.17 12.11
C THR A 252 7.01 5.66 11.79
N SER A 253 7.68 6.24 10.79
CA SER A 253 9.11 5.98 10.59
C SER A 253 9.87 6.37 11.87
N ALA A 254 10.64 5.44 12.43
CA ALA A 254 11.81 5.85 13.19
C ALA A 254 12.73 6.59 12.21
N ILE A 255 13.44 7.63 12.67
CA ILE A 255 14.31 8.51 11.85
C ILE A 255 15.36 7.73 11.02
N ASP A 256 15.51 6.42 11.25
CA ASP A 256 16.52 5.55 10.66
C ASP A 256 15.96 4.36 9.82
N ASP A 257 14.64 4.14 9.74
CA ASP A 257 14.10 2.96 9.05
C ASP A 257 13.52 3.28 7.66
N GLN A 258 14.33 2.92 6.66
CA GLN A 258 14.02 2.71 5.25
C GLN A 258 13.04 3.69 4.61
N LYS A 259 13.57 4.85 4.23
CA LYS A 259 13.14 5.46 2.98
C LYS A 259 13.27 4.41 1.88
N VAL A 260 12.17 4.03 1.24
CA VAL A 260 12.23 3.25 0.00
C VAL A 260 12.89 4.16 -1.03
N ALA A 261 14.20 4.01 -1.22
CA ALA A 261 14.93 4.87 -2.12
C ALA A 261 14.39 4.71 -3.55
N SER A 262 14.26 5.83 -4.26
CA SER A 262 13.80 5.85 -5.66
C SER A 262 14.80 5.24 -6.65
N PHE A 263 15.98 4.85 -6.18
CA PHE A 263 17.05 4.18 -6.92
C PHE A 263 17.58 3.00 -6.10
N ASP A 264 18.15 2.01 -6.78
CA ASP A 264 18.85 0.89 -6.14
C ASP A 264 20.13 0.57 -6.92
N PHE A 265 21.03 -0.25 -6.36
CA PHE A 265 22.22 -0.70 -7.08
C PHE A 265 22.64 -2.12 -6.73
N THR A 266 23.42 -2.76 -7.59
CA THR A 266 24.16 -3.99 -7.29
C THR A 266 25.65 -3.70 -7.37
N SER A 267 26.46 -4.45 -6.63
CA SER A 267 27.90 -4.29 -6.65
C SER A 267 28.65 -5.61 -6.58
N TYR A 268 29.82 -5.64 -7.21
CA TYR A 268 30.75 -6.77 -7.16
C TYR A 268 32.18 -6.30 -7.43
N GLN A 269 33.16 -7.10 -7.03
CA GLN A 269 34.57 -6.90 -7.39
C GLN A 269 34.85 -7.64 -8.70
N ALA A 270 35.34 -6.92 -9.71
CA ALA A 270 35.77 -7.50 -10.98
C ALA A 270 37.15 -8.18 -10.85
N GLU A 271 37.50 -9.05 -11.79
CA GLU A 271 38.83 -9.71 -11.84
C GLU A 271 39.99 -8.72 -11.88
N SER A 272 39.76 -7.50 -12.41
CA SER A 272 40.74 -6.42 -12.40
C SER A 272 41.00 -5.82 -11.02
N GLY A 273 40.33 -6.31 -9.97
CA GLY A 273 40.34 -5.78 -8.62
C GLY A 273 39.34 -4.64 -8.40
N ASN A 274 38.83 -3.99 -9.44
CA ASN A 274 37.94 -2.83 -9.31
C ASN A 274 36.56 -3.20 -8.78
N ILE A 275 35.94 -2.26 -8.07
CA ILE A 275 34.55 -2.38 -7.62
C ILE A 275 33.64 -1.83 -8.73
N ILE A 276 32.75 -2.69 -9.20
CA ILE A 276 31.71 -2.33 -10.16
C ILE A 276 30.40 -2.09 -9.40
N ILE A 277 29.75 -0.97 -9.71
CA ILE A 277 28.44 -0.62 -9.16
C ILE A 277 27.49 -0.37 -10.33
N ASN A 278 26.45 -1.19 -10.44
CA ASN A 278 25.40 -1.05 -11.44
C ASN A 278 24.16 -0.49 -10.77
N MET A 279 23.77 0.73 -11.12
CA MET A 279 22.61 1.42 -10.56
C MET A 279 21.37 1.17 -11.42
N THR A 280 20.28 0.75 -10.78
CA THR A 280 18.94 0.68 -11.35
C THR A 280 18.24 2.00 -11.06
N ASN A 281 17.68 2.66 -12.08
CA ASN A 281 17.12 4.01 -11.98
C ASN A 281 18.14 5.02 -11.43
N ALA A 282 19.35 5.04 -12.01
CA ALA A 282 20.45 5.89 -11.54
C ALA A 282 20.02 7.37 -11.40
N PRO A 283 20.25 8.00 -10.23
CA PRO A 283 19.83 9.38 -10.03
C PRO A 283 20.67 10.35 -10.87
N SER A 284 20.12 11.51 -11.21
CA SER A 284 20.79 12.53 -12.04
C SER A 284 21.96 13.22 -11.32
N ASN A 285 22.02 13.12 -10.00
CA ASN A 285 23.12 13.57 -9.15
C ASN A 285 23.28 12.61 -7.96
N GLY A 286 24.44 12.58 -7.33
CA GLY A 286 24.65 11.78 -6.12
C GLY A 286 26.12 11.46 -5.85
N LEU A 287 26.35 10.85 -4.70
CA LEU A 287 27.65 10.43 -4.20
C LEU A 287 27.59 8.96 -3.80
N VAL A 288 28.51 8.18 -4.34
CA VAL A 288 28.85 6.84 -3.86
C VAL A 288 30.03 6.96 -2.91
N GLN A 289 29.93 6.34 -1.75
CA GLN A 289 31.01 6.21 -0.77
C GLN A 289 31.25 4.73 -0.47
N ILE A 290 32.50 4.36 -0.32
CA ILE A 290 32.90 3.03 0.16
C ILE A 290 33.56 3.24 1.52
N THR A 291 33.03 2.61 2.56
CA THR A 291 33.58 2.68 3.92
C THR A 291 33.98 1.30 4.43
N ASP A 292 34.94 1.25 5.35
CA ASP A 292 35.13 0.05 6.18
C ASP A 292 34.07 -0.06 7.28
N LEU A 293 34.13 -1.14 8.07
CA LEU A 293 33.22 -1.40 9.20
C LEU A 293 33.39 -0.43 10.38
N THR A 294 34.45 0.39 10.40
CA THR A 294 34.65 1.44 11.40
C THR A 294 34.04 2.78 10.96
N GLY A 295 33.47 2.83 9.75
CA GLY A 295 32.90 4.04 9.15
C GLY A 295 33.93 4.92 8.44
N LYS A 296 35.19 4.49 8.32
CA LYS A 296 36.21 5.25 7.61
C LYS A 296 35.95 5.19 6.10
N ILE A 297 35.86 6.34 5.47
CA ILE A 297 35.71 6.46 4.01
C ILE A 297 37.03 6.05 3.33
N ILE A 298 36.94 5.08 2.43
CA ILE A 298 38.07 4.55 1.65
C ILE A 298 38.08 5.15 0.26
N SER A 299 36.90 5.31 -0.35
CA SER A 299 36.77 5.88 -1.68
C SER A 299 35.44 6.58 -1.85
N THR A 300 35.40 7.56 -2.75
CA THR A 300 34.19 8.28 -3.14
C THR A 300 34.14 8.44 -4.66
N ALA A 301 32.94 8.43 -5.22
CA ALA A 301 32.71 8.67 -6.63
C ALA A 301 31.39 9.41 -6.83
N SER A 302 31.33 10.33 -7.79
CA SER A 302 30.06 10.96 -8.15
C SER A 302 29.25 10.03 -9.07
N VAL A 303 27.93 10.00 -8.89
CA VAL A 303 27.02 9.31 -9.82
C VAL A 303 27.15 9.86 -11.24
N ASN A 304 27.49 11.14 -11.38
CA ASN A 304 27.66 11.81 -12.68
C ASN A 304 28.84 11.22 -13.48
N SER A 305 29.74 10.48 -12.83
CA SER A 305 30.85 9.77 -13.46
C SER A 305 30.43 8.41 -14.03
N ALA A 306 29.17 8.00 -13.86
CA ALA A 306 28.67 6.73 -14.34
C ALA A 306 28.42 6.76 -15.85
N THR A 307 28.77 5.69 -16.53
CA THR A 307 28.41 5.49 -17.95
C THR A 307 27.31 4.43 -18.01
N ASN A 308 26.14 4.79 -18.55
CA ASN A 308 24.95 3.91 -18.60
C ASN A 308 24.58 3.30 -17.23
N GLY A 309 24.59 4.12 -16.17
CA GLY A 309 24.26 3.69 -14.81
C GLY A 309 25.34 2.83 -14.14
N ARG A 310 26.51 2.65 -14.76
CA ARG A 310 27.61 1.85 -14.22
C ARG A 310 28.77 2.73 -13.77
N LEU A 311 29.21 2.56 -12.53
CA LEU A 311 30.44 3.10 -11.99
C LEU A 311 31.51 2.01 -11.89
N ASN A 312 32.75 2.40 -12.16
CA ASN A 312 33.93 1.56 -12.02
C ASN A 312 34.91 2.30 -11.12
N ILE A 313 35.10 1.78 -9.90
CA ILE A 313 35.92 2.41 -8.86
C ILE A 313 37.15 1.54 -8.65
N ALA A 314 38.34 2.13 -8.78
CA ALA A 314 39.60 1.46 -8.47
C ALA A 314 39.60 1.03 -7.00
N ALA A 315 39.71 -0.27 -6.73
CA ALA A 315 39.70 -0.78 -5.37
C ALA A 315 41.11 -0.78 -4.79
N ASN A 316 41.53 0.35 -4.22
CA ASN A 316 42.70 0.38 -3.33
C ASN A 316 42.30 0.01 -1.89
N CYS A 317 41.42 -0.97 -1.74
CA CYS A 317 40.83 -1.37 -0.46
C CYS A 317 41.55 -2.61 0.06
N ALA A 318 41.72 -2.73 1.38
CA ALA A 318 42.21 -3.97 1.98
C ALA A 318 41.16 -5.08 1.76
N PRO A 319 41.57 -6.37 1.68
CA PRO A 319 40.62 -7.48 1.68
C PRO A 319 39.73 -7.43 2.94
N GLY A 320 38.43 -7.64 2.78
CA GLY A 320 37.49 -7.58 3.88
C GLY A 320 36.10 -7.04 3.50
N VAL A 321 35.27 -6.89 4.52
CA VAL A 321 33.90 -6.37 4.38
C VAL A 321 33.91 -4.85 4.34
N HIS A 322 33.21 -4.32 3.34
CA HIS A 322 33.01 -2.89 3.13
C HIS A 322 31.52 -2.59 2.96
N ILE A 323 31.16 -1.33 3.16
CA ILE A 323 29.82 -0.81 2.92
C ILE A 323 29.90 0.17 1.77
N ILE A 324 29.08 -0.03 0.75
CA ILE A 324 28.86 0.92 -0.33
C ILE A 324 27.59 1.69 0.00
N THR A 325 27.69 3.01 0.06
CA THR A 325 26.56 3.91 0.33
C THR A 325 26.38 4.82 -0.87
N LEU A 326 25.21 4.78 -1.50
CA LEU A 326 24.80 5.72 -2.54
C LEU A 326 23.81 6.72 -1.93
N THR A 327 24.20 7.99 -1.96
CA THR A 327 23.39 9.11 -1.47
C THR A 327 23.04 10.05 -2.61
N SER A 328 21.76 10.36 -2.78
CA SER A 328 21.29 11.38 -3.72
C SER A 328 20.10 12.13 -3.13
N GLY A 329 20.24 13.45 -2.98
CA GLY A 329 19.26 14.27 -2.26
C GLY A 329 19.05 13.76 -0.83
N LYS A 330 17.81 13.36 -0.53
CA LYS A 330 17.40 12.80 0.77
C LYS A 330 17.31 11.26 0.78
N ASN A 331 17.71 10.58 -0.29
CA ASN A 331 17.66 9.12 -0.42
C ASN A 331 19.06 8.53 -0.19
N ILE A 332 19.12 7.45 0.59
CA ILE A 332 20.36 6.75 0.92
C ILE A 332 20.11 5.24 0.73
N VAL A 333 20.96 4.58 -0.04
CA VAL A 333 20.98 3.11 -0.18
C VAL A 333 22.34 2.61 0.23
N SER A 334 22.38 1.65 1.15
CA SER A 334 23.62 1.05 1.63
C SER A 334 23.62 -0.46 1.38
N LYS A 335 24.68 -0.99 0.78
CA LYS A 335 24.86 -2.43 0.56
C LYS A 335 26.25 -2.88 0.99
N LYS A 336 26.31 -4.04 1.63
CA LYS A 336 27.57 -4.68 2.02
C LYS A 336 28.23 -5.34 0.80
N ILE A 337 29.54 -5.22 0.69
CA ILE A 337 30.37 -5.94 -0.29
C ILE A 337 31.55 -6.60 0.43
N SER A 338 31.89 -7.81 0.00
CA SER A 338 33.13 -8.48 0.41
C SER A 338 34.15 -8.33 -0.71
N LEU A 339 35.32 -7.78 -0.36
CA LEU A 339 36.45 -7.61 -1.27
C LEU A 339 37.54 -8.62 -0.90
N PHE A 340 38.17 -9.20 -1.92
CA PHE A 340 39.19 -10.23 -1.83
C PHE A 340 40.53 -9.74 -2.36
#